data_AF-A0A7C8B1U0-F1
#
_entry.id   AF-A0A7C8B1U0-F1
#
_cell.length_a   1.000
_cell.length_b   1.000
_cell.length_c   1.000
_cell.angle_alpha   90.00
_cell.angle_beta   90.00
_cell.angle_gamma   90.00
#
_symmetry.space_group_name_H-M   'P 1'
#
loop_
_entity.id
_entity.type
_entity.pdbx_description
1 polymer ?
#
loop_
_entity_poly.entity_id
_entity_poly.type
_entity_poly.pdbx_seq_one_letter_code
_entity_poly.pdbx_strand_id
1 'polypeptide(L)'
;MKKWCEIKSWLHQPVIILMAAFILISNSSNALAARQILWESRDQFVALEPQDRIPSEQKLPNAHPAEIPVETLSAQLASLTVRTAETRKITPLFTAAAIELIADKLQLALSKATPEQDVTFAVIGLHTALYGFAKSPKVTTGRIFSQGGKLNLIIGQMQQDVNERADRRLEPFVPGSRLQSVSDEWALQPQPEQDSFKLLRKDWVAFGETWKVPVIIPPVVAQPTAVPAAVQPVTEKQPVPATSSTTAPVTKSSEAQRVSDRLTTIKELQEKGLITIEEYRDKRREILNGL
;
A
#
# COMPACT_ATOMS: atom_id res chain seq x y z
N MET A 1 73.05 -69.21 -26.84
CA MET A 1 72.32 -68.22 -27.66
C MET A 1 71.34 -67.47 -26.77
N LYS A 2 71.44 -66.12 -26.75
CA LYS A 2 70.51 -65.09 -26.18
C LYS A 2 70.04 -65.29 -24.72
N LYS A 3 70.60 -64.54 -23.74
CA LYS A 3 70.23 -63.17 -23.30
C LYS A 3 68.81 -63.12 -22.69
N TRP A 4 68.49 -62.51 -21.56
CA TRP A 4 69.12 -61.72 -20.49
C TRP A 4 68.00 -61.43 -19.45
N CYS A 5 68.31 -60.70 -18.37
CA CYS A 5 67.49 -60.21 -17.22
C CYS A 5 67.54 -61.12 -15.98
N GLU A 6 68.27 -60.85 -14.88
CA GLU A 6 68.73 -59.58 -14.25
C GLU A 6 67.60 -58.56 -14.03
N ILE A 7 67.31 -57.99 -12.86
CA ILE A 7 67.94 -57.85 -11.53
C ILE A 7 66.78 -57.41 -10.59
N LYS A 8 66.50 -58.13 -9.48
CA LYS A 8 66.75 -57.73 -8.08
C LYS A 8 66.55 -56.23 -7.75
N SER A 9 65.61 -55.90 -6.87
CA SER A 9 65.94 -55.42 -5.51
C SER A 9 64.71 -54.98 -4.72
N TRP A 10 64.69 -55.49 -3.50
CA TRP A 10 63.88 -55.15 -2.35
C TRP A 10 64.45 -53.87 -1.70
N LEU A 11 63.62 -52.88 -1.32
CA LEU A 11 63.60 -52.14 -0.03
C LEU A 11 62.81 -50.80 -0.13
N HIS A 12 61.77 -50.71 0.71
CA HIS A 12 61.28 -49.55 1.50
C HIS A 12 60.89 -48.16 0.92
N GLN A 13 59.61 -47.82 1.19
CA GLN A 13 58.98 -46.51 1.51
C GLN A 13 58.56 -45.54 0.36
N PRO A 14 57.59 -44.62 0.58
CA PRO A 14 56.36 -44.72 1.36
C PRO A 14 55.11 -44.22 0.57
N VAL A 15 53.96 -44.48 1.20
CA VAL A 15 52.63 -43.92 0.94
C VAL A 15 52.66 -42.45 0.50
N ILE A 16 52.25 -42.16 -0.74
CA ILE A 16 51.80 -40.83 -1.16
C ILE A 16 50.32 -40.96 -1.53
N ILE A 17 49.47 -40.76 -0.51
CA ILE A 17 48.04 -40.49 -0.68
C ILE A 17 47.97 -39.10 -1.32
N LEU A 18 47.71 -39.06 -2.63
CA LEU A 18 47.36 -37.81 -3.29
C LEU A 18 45.92 -37.48 -2.90
N MET A 19 45.77 -36.67 -1.83
CA MET A 19 44.51 -35.99 -1.53
C MET A 19 44.18 -35.06 -2.71
N ALA A 20 43.28 -35.50 -3.58
CA ALA A 20 42.50 -34.58 -4.40
C ALA A 20 41.52 -33.86 -3.47
N ALA A 21 41.99 -32.75 -2.88
CA ALA A 21 41.14 -31.79 -2.20
C ALA A 21 40.22 -31.17 -3.27
N PHE A 22 39.05 -31.78 -3.47
CA PHE A 22 37.92 -31.11 -4.11
C PHE A 22 37.57 -29.93 -3.21
N ILE A 23 37.99 -28.74 -3.61
CA ILE A 23 37.56 -27.47 -3.03
C ILE A 23 36.07 -27.37 -3.37
N LEU A 24 35.24 -27.92 -2.49
CA LEU A 24 33.85 -27.52 -2.33
C LEU A 24 33.89 -26.05 -1.92
N ILE A 25 33.74 -25.15 -2.90
CA ILE A 25 33.26 -23.80 -2.63
C ILE A 25 31.80 -23.96 -2.24
N SER A 26 31.58 -24.41 -1.01
CA SER A 26 30.33 -24.25 -0.30
C SER A 26 30.16 -22.74 -0.14
N ASN A 27 29.46 -22.10 -1.08
CA ASN A 27 28.83 -20.80 -0.84
C ASN A 27 27.70 -21.01 0.18
N SER A 28 28.08 -21.38 1.40
CA SER A 28 27.23 -21.33 2.57
C SER A 28 27.21 -19.88 3.03
N SER A 29 26.63 -18.99 2.23
CA SER A 29 26.16 -17.69 2.71
C SER A 29 24.91 -17.88 3.56
N ASN A 30 24.98 -18.76 4.57
CA ASN A 30 24.07 -18.74 5.70
C ASN A 30 24.54 -17.63 6.65
N ALA A 31 24.59 -16.41 6.14
CA ALA A 31 24.27 -15.30 7.01
C ALA A 31 22.80 -15.53 7.37
N LEU A 32 22.51 -15.75 8.66
CA LEU A 32 21.24 -15.33 9.22
C LEU A 32 21.13 -13.84 8.85
N ALA A 33 20.56 -13.55 7.67
CA ALA A 33 20.61 -12.23 7.11
C ALA A 33 19.75 -11.36 8.03
N ALA A 34 20.40 -10.63 8.93
CA ALA A 34 19.73 -9.62 9.72
C ALA A 34 19.01 -8.68 8.75
N ARG A 35 17.88 -8.14 9.20
CA ARG A 35 17.08 -7.17 8.44
C ARG A 35 18.01 -6.11 7.81
N GLN A 36 18.01 -6.04 6.49
CA GLN A 36 18.81 -5.10 5.72
C GLN A 36 17.93 -3.94 5.28
N ILE A 37 18.12 -2.77 5.89
CA ILE A 37 17.40 -1.56 5.52
C ILE A 37 17.95 -1.03 4.18
N LEU A 38 17.07 -0.86 3.20
CA LEU A 38 17.40 -0.28 1.89
C LEU A 38 17.01 1.20 1.80
N TRP A 39 16.01 1.60 2.57
CA TRP A 39 15.57 2.99 2.71
C TRP A 39 14.96 3.19 4.11
N GLU A 40 15.21 4.35 4.71
CA GLU A 40 14.65 4.76 5.98
C GLU A 40 14.50 6.28 6.02
N SER A 41 13.40 6.75 6.62
CA SER A 41 13.13 8.16 6.84
C SER A 41 12.18 8.34 8.02
N ARG A 42 12.68 8.89 9.14
CA ARG A 42 11.98 8.86 10.44
C ARG A 42 11.61 7.41 10.78
N ASP A 43 10.36 7.14 11.13
CA ASP A 43 9.88 5.78 11.46
C ASP A 43 9.48 4.95 10.23
N GLN A 44 9.64 5.48 9.02
CA GLN A 44 9.28 4.78 7.77
C GLN A 44 10.49 4.05 7.21
N PHE A 45 10.27 2.89 6.60
CA PHE A 45 11.35 2.09 6.04
C PHE A 45 10.91 1.18 4.90
N VAL A 46 11.88 0.74 4.12
CA VAL A 46 11.83 -0.44 3.26
C VAL A 46 13.08 -1.27 3.53
N ALA A 47 12.90 -2.56 3.80
CA ALA A 47 13.97 -3.47 4.16
C ALA A 47 13.82 -4.83 3.48
N LEU A 48 14.94 -5.56 3.40
CA LEU A 48 14.98 -6.97 3.08
C LEU A 48 15.08 -7.76 4.38
N GLU A 49 14.22 -8.74 4.56
CA GLU A 49 14.24 -9.66 5.69
C GLU A 49 14.31 -11.09 5.19
N PRO A 50 14.85 -12.04 5.97
CA PRO A 50 14.64 -13.45 5.71
C PRO A 50 13.16 -13.73 5.54
N GLN A 51 12.85 -14.59 4.59
CA GLN A 51 11.49 -15.03 4.33
C GLN A 51 10.85 -15.52 5.63
N ASP A 52 9.66 -15.01 5.91
CA ASP A 52 8.93 -15.36 7.11
C ASP A 52 8.66 -16.87 7.14
N ARG A 53 9.00 -17.53 8.24
CA ARG A 53 9.09 -19.00 8.29
C ARG A 53 7.68 -19.61 8.34
N ILE A 54 7.45 -20.69 7.59
CA ILE A 54 6.30 -21.58 7.79
C ILE A 54 6.82 -22.90 8.39
N PRO A 55 6.56 -23.24 9.67
CA PRO A 55 7.21 -24.35 10.39
C PRO A 55 6.96 -25.75 9.81
N SER A 56 5.99 -25.92 8.91
CA SER A 56 5.49 -27.22 8.46
C SER A 56 5.68 -27.50 6.97
N GLU A 57 6.24 -26.56 6.19
CA GLU A 57 6.34 -26.71 4.74
C GLU A 57 7.74 -26.42 4.25
N GLN A 58 8.17 -27.21 3.27
CA GLN A 58 9.39 -26.99 2.52
C GLN A 58 9.37 -25.55 2.01
N LYS A 59 10.28 -24.72 2.52
CA LYS A 59 10.37 -23.27 2.23
C LYS A 59 10.39 -23.08 0.71
N LEU A 60 9.25 -22.74 0.13
CA LEU A 60 9.16 -22.47 -1.29
C LEU A 60 9.88 -21.15 -1.54
N PRO A 61 10.93 -21.14 -2.37
CA PRO A 61 11.66 -19.92 -2.66
C PRO A 61 10.74 -18.90 -3.32
N ASN A 62 11.00 -17.63 -3.04
CA ASN A 62 10.39 -16.53 -3.76
C ASN A 62 10.98 -16.44 -5.17
N ALA A 63 10.17 -15.97 -6.12
CA ALA A 63 10.59 -15.63 -7.48
C ALA A 63 11.26 -14.25 -7.48
N HIS A 64 12.37 -14.14 -6.75
CA HIS A 64 13.21 -12.95 -6.65
C HIS A 64 14.59 -13.18 -7.28
N PRO A 65 15.24 -12.13 -7.82
CA PRO A 65 14.76 -10.75 -7.92
C PRO A 65 13.56 -10.62 -8.87
N ALA A 66 12.68 -9.66 -8.58
CA ALA A 66 11.47 -9.41 -9.35
C ALA A 66 11.50 -8.00 -9.95
N GLU A 67 11.36 -7.91 -11.26
CA GLU A 67 11.28 -6.64 -11.98
C GLU A 67 9.80 -6.26 -12.15
N ILE A 68 9.32 -5.33 -11.32
CA ILE A 68 7.97 -4.80 -11.41
C ILE A 68 8.06 -3.30 -11.68
N PRO A 69 7.43 -2.77 -12.74
CA PRO A 69 7.43 -1.34 -13.00
C PRO A 69 6.82 -0.55 -11.84
N VAL A 70 7.38 0.63 -11.54
CA VAL A 70 6.86 1.53 -10.49
C VAL A 70 5.40 1.88 -10.73
N GLU A 71 5.01 2.13 -11.99
CA GLU A 71 3.62 2.43 -12.36
C GLU A 71 2.67 1.29 -11.99
N THR A 72 3.09 0.03 -12.25
CA THR A 72 2.32 -1.16 -11.89
C THR A 72 2.19 -1.28 -10.36
N LEU A 73 3.28 -1.11 -9.61
CA LEU A 73 3.23 -1.14 -8.15
C LEU A 73 2.32 -0.03 -7.59
N SER A 74 2.45 1.19 -8.10
CA SER A 74 1.62 2.33 -7.70
C SER A 74 0.13 2.05 -7.95
N ALA A 75 -0.22 1.53 -9.13
CA ALA A 75 -1.59 1.18 -9.45
C ALA A 75 -2.14 0.04 -8.57
N GLN A 76 -1.33 -0.99 -8.33
CA GLN A 76 -1.71 -2.10 -7.44
C GLN A 76 -1.96 -1.62 -6.02
N LEU A 77 -1.05 -0.81 -5.45
CA LEU A 77 -1.20 -0.23 -4.12
C LEU A 77 -2.41 0.72 -4.04
N ALA A 78 -2.64 1.54 -5.07
CA ALA A 78 -3.78 2.46 -5.15
C ALA A 78 -5.13 1.73 -5.20
N SER A 79 -5.16 0.52 -5.76
CA SER A 79 -6.38 -0.28 -5.88
C SER A 79 -6.84 -0.91 -4.56
N LEU A 80 -5.99 -0.92 -3.54
CA LEU A 80 -6.28 -1.59 -2.27
C LEU A 80 -7.21 -0.76 -1.41
N THR A 81 -8.31 -1.38 -1.00
CA THR A 81 -9.25 -0.80 -0.05
C THR A 81 -9.45 -1.73 1.14
N VAL A 82 -9.76 -1.12 2.27
CA VAL A 82 -9.98 -1.81 3.55
C VAL A 82 -11.35 -1.45 4.09
N ARG A 83 -11.99 -2.42 4.74
CA ARG A 83 -13.21 -2.22 5.51
C ARG A 83 -12.90 -2.42 6.99
N THR A 84 -13.21 -1.41 7.80
CA THR A 84 -13.10 -1.50 9.27
C THR A 84 -14.35 -2.13 9.86
N ALA A 85 -14.22 -2.95 10.91
CA ALA A 85 -15.33 -3.60 11.59
C ALA A 85 -16.24 -2.59 12.32
N GLU A 86 -15.65 -1.57 12.95
CA GLU A 86 -16.37 -0.56 13.74
C GLU A 86 -17.36 0.24 12.90
N THR A 87 -16.88 0.88 11.83
CA THR A 87 -17.71 1.78 11.01
C THR A 87 -18.29 1.11 9.77
N ARG A 88 -17.82 -0.09 9.41
CA ARG A 88 -18.06 -0.76 8.10
C ARG A 88 -17.72 0.08 6.88
N LYS A 89 -17.02 1.20 7.06
CA LYS A 89 -16.62 2.10 5.98
C LYS A 89 -15.52 1.43 5.15
N ILE A 90 -15.65 1.53 3.84
CA ILE A 90 -14.62 1.15 2.87
C ILE A 90 -13.78 2.39 2.57
N THR A 91 -12.46 2.29 2.74
CA THR A 91 -11.53 3.38 2.47
C THR A 91 -10.29 2.88 1.75
N PRO A 92 -9.58 3.73 0.99
CA PRO A 92 -8.27 3.40 0.44
C PRO A 92 -7.30 3.01 1.56
N LEU A 93 -6.53 1.94 1.36
CA LEU A 93 -5.54 1.48 2.32
C LEU A 93 -4.37 2.46 2.43
N PHE A 94 -3.92 2.99 1.29
CA PHE A 94 -2.84 3.95 1.18
C PHE A 94 -3.35 5.31 0.68
N THR A 95 -2.68 6.38 1.09
CA THR A 95 -2.85 7.70 0.47
C THR A 95 -2.00 7.81 -0.79
N ALA A 96 -2.35 8.69 -1.73
CA ALA A 96 -1.55 8.93 -2.93
C ALA A 96 -0.09 9.32 -2.59
N ALA A 97 0.09 10.22 -1.61
CA ALA A 97 1.42 10.64 -1.16
C ALA A 97 2.25 9.48 -0.56
N ALA A 98 1.60 8.55 0.16
CA ALA A 98 2.29 7.36 0.68
C ALA A 98 2.73 6.42 -0.46
N ILE A 99 1.92 6.28 -1.52
CA ILE A 99 2.25 5.48 -2.70
C ILE A 99 3.42 6.10 -3.46
N GLU A 100 3.36 7.41 -3.74
CA GLU A 100 4.43 8.17 -4.40
C GLU A 100 5.77 8.05 -3.66
N LEU A 101 5.73 8.02 -2.32
CA LEU A 101 6.92 7.88 -1.49
C LEU A 101 7.57 6.49 -1.60
N ILE A 102 6.76 5.43 -1.68
CA ILE A 102 7.24 4.07 -1.44
C ILE A 102 7.35 3.19 -2.68
N ALA A 103 6.63 3.49 -3.75
CA ALA A 103 6.55 2.61 -4.92
C ALA A 103 7.92 2.35 -5.58
N ASP A 104 8.75 3.38 -5.72
CA ASP A 104 10.11 3.26 -6.27
C ASP A 104 11.06 2.50 -5.32
N LYS A 105 10.91 2.69 -4.00
CA LYS A 105 11.68 1.97 -2.98
C LYS A 105 11.33 0.50 -2.95
N LEU A 106 10.05 0.16 -3.10
CA LEU A 106 9.59 -1.22 -3.20
C LEU A 106 10.08 -1.89 -4.47
N GLN A 107 10.03 -1.20 -5.61
CA GLN A 107 10.63 -1.71 -6.85
C GLN A 107 12.11 -2.06 -6.63
N LEU A 108 12.89 -1.13 -6.10
CA LEU A 108 14.32 -1.32 -5.85
C LEU A 108 14.58 -2.49 -4.89
N ALA A 109 13.72 -2.67 -3.88
CA ALA A 109 13.83 -3.77 -2.94
C ALA A 109 13.49 -5.12 -3.60
N LEU A 110 12.41 -5.18 -4.37
CA LEU A 110 11.99 -6.39 -5.09
C LEU A 110 13.04 -6.81 -6.13
N SER A 111 13.73 -5.86 -6.76
CA SER A 111 14.80 -6.14 -7.73
C SER A 111 16.13 -6.57 -7.07
N LYS A 112 16.26 -6.38 -5.74
CA LYS A 112 17.46 -6.76 -4.96
C LYS A 112 17.25 -7.97 -4.06
N ALA A 113 16.01 -8.28 -3.74
CA ALA A 113 15.65 -9.41 -2.89
C ALA A 113 16.22 -10.72 -3.48
N THR A 114 16.64 -11.62 -2.61
CA THR A 114 17.00 -12.99 -2.99
C THR A 114 15.78 -13.91 -2.88
N PRO A 115 15.83 -15.13 -3.45
CA PRO A 115 14.75 -16.12 -3.31
C PRO A 115 14.40 -16.48 -1.85
N GLU A 116 15.27 -16.15 -0.90
CA GLU A 116 15.09 -16.43 0.52
C GLU A 116 14.67 -15.22 1.34
N GLN A 117 14.42 -14.09 0.68
CA GLN A 117 14.09 -12.82 1.32
C GLN A 117 12.71 -12.33 0.92
N ASP A 118 12.07 -11.66 1.87
CA ASP A 118 10.89 -10.84 1.64
C ASP A 118 11.27 -9.37 1.73
N VAL A 119 10.50 -8.53 1.05
CA VAL A 119 10.57 -7.08 1.24
C VAL A 119 9.58 -6.69 2.33
N THR A 120 10.02 -5.96 3.36
CA THR A 120 9.15 -5.41 4.41
C THR A 120 9.17 -3.90 4.39
N PHE A 121 8.07 -3.28 4.82
CA PHE A 121 7.96 -1.83 4.85
C PHE A 121 7.07 -1.30 5.97
N ALA A 122 7.31 -0.03 6.30
CA ALA A 122 6.39 0.82 7.05
C ALA A 122 6.29 2.18 6.34
N VAL A 123 5.06 2.64 6.11
CA VAL A 123 4.77 3.93 5.48
C VAL A 123 3.72 4.68 6.27
N ILE A 124 3.89 6.00 6.39
CA ILE A 124 2.97 6.88 7.10
C ILE A 124 2.21 7.72 6.09
N GLY A 125 0.88 7.64 6.15
CA GLY A 125 -0.04 8.48 5.37
C GLY A 125 -0.80 9.44 6.27
N LEU A 126 -1.22 10.58 5.71
CA LEU A 126 -2.15 11.50 6.38
C LEU A 126 -3.59 11.11 6.04
N HIS A 127 -4.29 10.51 7.00
CA HIS A 127 -5.66 10.04 6.84
C HIS A 127 -6.63 11.00 7.52
N THR A 128 -7.84 11.10 6.98
CA THR A 128 -8.90 11.93 7.55
C THR A 128 -9.32 11.40 8.93
N ALA A 129 -9.25 12.27 9.94
CA ALA A 129 -9.65 12.02 11.31
C ALA A 129 -10.76 13.00 11.74
N LEU A 130 -11.31 12.81 12.95
CA LEU A 130 -12.25 13.73 13.64
C LEU A 130 -13.33 14.33 12.73
N TYR A 131 -14.39 13.57 12.44
CA TYR A 131 -15.54 13.99 11.62
C TYR A 131 -15.22 14.57 10.23
N GLY A 132 -14.00 14.41 9.71
CA GLY A 132 -13.63 14.95 8.40
C GLY A 132 -12.78 16.21 8.43
N PHE A 133 -12.51 16.78 9.61
CA PHE A 133 -11.94 18.12 9.74
C PHE A 133 -10.43 18.16 10.00
N ALA A 134 -9.83 17.04 10.41
CA ALA A 134 -8.40 16.94 10.69
C ALA A 134 -7.76 15.82 9.85
N LYS A 135 -6.45 15.89 9.68
CA LYS A 135 -5.65 14.78 9.18
C LYS A 135 -4.74 14.29 10.29
N SER A 136 -4.68 12.98 10.51
CA SER A 136 -3.73 12.37 11.45
C SER A 136 -2.74 11.46 10.71
N PRO A 137 -1.47 11.41 11.15
CA PRO A 137 -0.51 10.46 10.63
C PRO A 137 -0.89 9.05 11.09
N LYS A 138 -1.06 8.16 10.11
CA LYS A 138 -1.36 6.76 10.34
C LYS A 138 -0.37 5.87 9.60
N VAL A 139 0.16 4.86 10.27
CA VAL A 139 1.13 3.92 9.71
C VAL A 139 0.41 2.72 9.12
N THR A 140 0.86 2.32 7.93
CA THR A 140 0.57 1.02 7.34
C THR A 140 1.87 0.27 7.15
N THR A 141 1.94 -0.97 7.60
CA THR A 141 3.09 -1.85 7.41
C THR A 141 2.72 -3.03 6.54
N GLY A 142 3.71 -3.58 5.84
CA GLY A 142 3.47 -4.75 5.03
C GLY A 142 4.72 -5.54 4.70
N ARG A 143 4.46 -6.72 4.14
CA ARG A 143 5.42 -7.66 3.59
C ARG A 143 5.01 -7.97 2.17
N ILE A 144 5.93 -7.80 1.23
CA ILE A 144 5.70 -7.99 -0.20
C ILE A 144 6.75 -8.91 -0.79
N PHE A 145 6.31 -9.84 -1.63
CA PHE A 145 7.18 -10.84 -2.26
C PHE A 145 6.57 -11.39 -3.54
N SER A 146 7.40 -11.84 -4.46
CA SER A 146 6.97 -12.50 -5.70
C SER A 146 7.02 -14.02 -5.50
N GLN A 147 5.93 -14.72 -5.78
CA GLN A 147 5.88 -16.18 -5.69
C GLN A 147 4.76 -16.75 -6.57
N GLY A 148 5.09 -17.79 -7.35
CA GLY A 148 4.11 -18.49 -8.19
C GLY A 148 3.46 -17.62 -9.27
N GLY A 149 4.25 -16.73 -9.91
CA GLY A 149 3.75 -15.78 -10.93
C GLY A 149 2.83 -14.70 -10.36
N LYS A 150 2.92 -14.43 -9.06
CA LYS A 150 2.07 -13.45 -8.37
C LYS A 150 2.89 -12.58 -7.43
N LEU A 151 2.53 -11.31 -7.37
CA LEU A 151 2.98 -10.39 -6.33
C LEU A 151 2.06 -10.54 -5.11
N ASN A 152 2.61 -11.05 -4.02
CA ASN A 152 1.91 -11.23 -2.76
C ASN A 152 2.18 -10.03 -1.86
N LEU A 153 1.13 -9.54 -1.20
CA LEU A 153 1.21 -8.47 -0.22
C LEU A 153 0.43 -8.88 1.03
N ILE A 154 1.10 -8.80 2.18
CA ILE A 154 0.53 -9.07 3.50
C ILE A 154 0.63 -7.79 4.32
N ILE A 155 -0.50 -7.32 4.85
CA ILE A 155 -0.56 -6.13 5.70
C ILE A 155 -0.43 -6.54 7.17
N GLY A 156 0.43 -5.87 7.92
CA GLY A 156 0.62 -6.10 9.36
C GLY A 156 -0.24 -5.14 10.19
N GLN A 157 0.16 -3.88 10.18
CA GLN A 157 -0.55 -2.78 10.82
C GLN A 157 -1.29 -1.99 9.74
N MET A 158 -2.57 -1.76 9.95
CA MET A 158 -3.43 -1.00 9.02
C MET A 158 -3.80 0.33 9.66
N GLN A 159 -3.34 1.43 9.05
CA GLN A 159 -3.65 2.81 9.43
C GLN A 159 -3.69 3.03 10.96
N GLN A 160 -2.70 2.51 11.68
CA GLN A 160 -2.58 2.69 13.12
C GLN A 160 -2.07 4.09 13.44
N ASP A 161 -2.53 4.71 14.52
CA ASP A 161 -2.06 6.03 14.91
C ASP A 161 -0.56 6.01 15.23
N VAL A 162 0.16 7.02 14.72
CA VAL A 162 1.59 7.14 14.95
C VAL A 162 1.83 7.97 16.21
N ASN A 163 2.39 7.32 17.24
CA ASN A 163 2.93 8.04 18.39
C ASN A 163 4.38 8.47 18.10
N GLU A 164 4.58 9.73 17.70
CA GLU A 164 5.91 10.26 17.36
C GLU A 164 6.90 10.28 18.54
N ARG A 165 6.41 10.11 19.79
CA ARG A 165 7.26 10.08 21.00
C ARG A 165 7.67 8.68 21.42
N ALA A 166 7.12 7.63 20.81
CA ALA A 166 7.42 6.26 21.19
C ALA A 166 8.77 5.79 20.62
N ASP A 167 9.53 5.07 21.43
CA ASP A 167 10.80 4.47 21.03
C ASP A 167 10.54 3.23 20.16
N ARG A 168 10.94 3.28 18.88
CA ARG A 168 10.76 2.18 17.92
C ARG A 168 11.53 0.90 18.28
N ARG A 169 12.47 0.96 19.23
CA ARG A 169 13.14 -0.24 19.77
C ARG A 169 12.24 -1.02 20.71
N LEU A 170 11.36 -0.32 21.43
CA LEU A 170 10.41 -0.90 22.38
C LEU A 170 9.07 -1.18 21.70
N GLU A 171 8.67 -0.32 20.77
CA GLU A 171 7.43 -0.41 19.99
C GLU A 171 7.76 -0.45 18.49
N PRO A 172 8.37 -1.52 17.97
CA PRO A 172 8.69 -1.59 16.56
C PRO A 172 7.41 -1.69 15.72
N PHE A 173 7.46 -1.11 14.51
CA PHE A 173 6.46 -1.40 13.50
C PHE A 173 6.61 -2.84 13.02
N VAL A 174 5.51 -3.59 13.04
CA VAL A 174 5.46 -5.03 12.76
C VAL A 174 4.92 -5.26 11.35
N PRO A 175 5.72 -5.78 10.41
CA PRO A 175 5.24 -6.10 9.07
C PRO A 175 4.27 -7.29 9.08
N GLY A 176 3.52 -7.45 7.98
CA GLY A 176 2.61 -8.60 7.81
C GLY A 176 3.35 -9.95 7.90
N SER A 177 2.67 -10.97 8.42
CA SER A 177 3.24 -12.31 8.60
C SER A 177 2.63 -13.33 7.65
N ARG A 178 3.44 -14.23 7.10
CA ARG A 178 2.95 -15.39 6.33
C ARG A 178 2.18 -16.37 7.22
N LEU A 179 2.49 -16.40 8.51
CA LEU A 179 1.86 -17.29 9.49
C LEU A 179 0.64 -16.69 10.17
N GLN A 180 0.83 -15.50 10.75
CA GLN A 180 -0.15 -14.92 11.65
C GLN A 180 -1.08 -13.99 10.88
N SER A 181 -2.37 -14.20 11.10
CA SER A 181 -3.41 -13.28 10.62
C SER A 181 -3.54 -12.12 11.60
N VAL A 182 -3.91 -10.95 11.07
CA VAL A 182 -4.22 -9.74 11.85
C VAL A 182 -5.51 -9.90 12.68
N SER A 183 -5.84 -8.92 13.54
CA SER A 183 -7.10 -8.87 14.31
C SER A 183 -8.34 -8.82 13.40
N ASP A 184 -9.54 -9.11 13.93
CA ASP A 184 -10.81 -9.03 13.16
C ASP A 184 -11.35 -7.60 13.03
N GLU A 185 -10.55 -6.59 13.35
CA GLU A 185 -10.94 -5.18 13.33
C GLU A 185 -11.03 -4.61 11.91
N TRP A 186 -10.44 -5.28 10.92
CA TRP A 186 -10.47 -4.86 9.54
C TRP A 186 -10.20 -6.01 8.56
N ALA A 187 -10.57 -5.80 7.29
CA ALA A 187 -10.25 -6.71 6.21
C ALA A 187 -10.06 -5.97 4.87
N LEU A 188 -9.07 -6.40 4.11
CA LEU A 188 -8.91 -6.03 2.70
C LEU A 188 -10.15 -6.45 1.92
N GLN A 189 -10.53 -5.62 0.95
CA GLN A 189 -11.68 -5.90 0.11
C GLN A 189 -11.28 -6.73 -1.12
N PRO A 190 -12.11 -7.71 -1.53
CA PRO A 190 -11.93 -8.40 -2.79
C PRO A 190 -12.18 -7.43 -3.97
N GLN A 191 -11.58 -7.74 -5.11
CA GLN A 191 -11.86 -7.07 -6.39
C GLN A 191 -12.57 -8.08 -7.31
N PRO A 192 -13.91 -8.22 -7.22
CA PRO A 192 -14.63 -9.29 -7.93
C PRO A 192 -14.57 -9.18 -9.46
N GLU A 193 -14.26 -7.98 -9.99
CA GLU A 193 -14.09 -7.75 -11.43
C GLU A 193 -12.66 -8.02 -11.93
N GLN A 194 -11.76 -8.51 -11.06
CA GLN A 194 -10.35 -8.77 -11.36
C GLN A 194 -10.00 -10.22 -11.02
N ASP A 195 -10.07 -11.12 -12.00
CA ASP A 195 -9.69 -12.54 -11.82
C ASP A 195 -8.25 -12.74 -11.36
N SER A 196 -7.38 -11.81 -11.72
CA SER A 196 -5.96 -11.80 -11.35
C SER A 196 -5.72 -11.24 -9.95
N PHE A 197 -6.75 -10.76 -9.25
CA PHE A 197 -6.66 -10.38 -7.84
C PHE A 197 -7.25 -11.49 -6.97
N LYS A 198 -6.47 -12.00 -6.02
CA LYS A 198 -6.94 -13.00 -5.06
C LYS A 198 -6.75 -12.51 -3.64
N LEU A 199 -7.83 -12.48 -2.87
CA LEU A 199 -7.80 -12.33 -1.42
C LEU A 199 -7.60 -13.72 -0.80
N LEU A 200 -6.39 -14.01 -0.32
CA LEU A 200 -6.00 -15.30 0.25
C LEU A 200 -6.38 -15.38 1.74
N ARG A 201 -6.18 -14.27 2.44
CA ARG A 201 -6.55 -14.04 3.84
C ARG A 201 -7.02 -12.58 3.96
N LYS A 202 -7.73 -12.22 5.02
CA LYS A 202 -8.26 -10.86 5.22
C LYS A 202 -7.21 -9.74 5.14
N ASP A 203 -5.94 -10.07 5.32
CA ASP A 203 -4.77 -9.19 5.28
C ASP A 203 -3.76 -9.57 4.17
N TRP A 204 -4.02 -10.64 3.42
CA TRP A 204 -3.12 -11.16 2.40
C TRP A 204 -3.80 -11.22 1.04
N VAL A 205 -3.27 -10.45 0.10
CA VAL A 205 -3.69 -10.43 -1.30
C VAL A 205 -2.56 -10.88 -2.23
N ALA A 206 -2.95 -11.39 -3.40
CA ALA A 206 -2.03 -11.72 -4.48
C ALA A 206 -2.51 -11.11 -5.80
N PHE A 207 -1.62 -10.40 -6.49
CA PHE A 207 -1.82 -9.85 -7.83
C PHE A 207 -1.13 -10.77 -8.85
N GLY A 208 -1.88 -11.30 -9.80
CA GLY A 208 -1.34 -12.04 -10.93
C GLY A 208 -0.79 -11.12 -12.02
N GLU A 209 0.02 -11.67 -12.92
CA GLU A 209 0.68 -10.95 -14.03
C GLU A 209 -0.29 -10.20 -14.95
N THR A 210 -1.51 -10.72 -15.12
CA THR A 210 -2.53 -10.12 -15.98
C THR A 210 -3.46 -9.14 -15.25
N TRP A 211 -3.12 -8.76 -14.01
CA TRP A 211 -3.90 -7.76 -13.26
C TRP A 211 -3.94 -6.43 -14.03
N LYS A 212 -5.14 -5.87 -14.15
CA LYS A 212 -5.37 -4.63 -14.88
C LYS A 212 -5.72 -3.52 -13.91
N VAL A 213 -5.24 -2.31 -14.22
CA VAL A 213 -5.64 -1.11 -13.46
C VAL A 213 -7.17 -1.01 -13.49
N PRO A 214 -7.86 -0.94 -12.33
CA PRO A 214 -9.29 -0.76 -12.31
C PRO A 214 -9.65 0.56 -12.97
N VAL A 215 -10.56 0.52 -13.93
CA VAL A 215 -11.10 1.74 -14.54
C VAL A 215 -12.01 2.37 -13.50
N ILE A 216 -11.49 3.32 -12.72
CA ILE A 216 -12.33 4.20 -11.91
C ILE A 216 -13.09 5.06 -12.91
N ILE A 217 -14.32 4.69 -13.24
CA ILE A 217 -15.22 5.57 -13.97
C ILE A 217 -15.55 6.69 -12.98
N PRO A 218 -15.03 7.93 -13.14
CA PRO A 218 -15.52 9.03 -12.34
C PRO A 218 -17.04 9.11 -12.55
N PRO A 219 -17.85 9.46 -11.52
CA PRO A 219 -19.26 9.67 -11.75
C PRO A 219 -19.38 10.67 -12.90
N VAL A 220 -19.99 10.21 -14.00
CA VAL A 220 -20.34 11.06 -15.13
C VAL A 220 -21.09 12.23 -14.52
N VAL A 221 -20.44 13.39 -14.48
CA VAL A 221 -21.14 14.64 -14.32
C VAL A 221 -22.16 14.59 -15.45
N ALA A 222 -23.43 14.46 -15.10
CA ALA A 222 -24.52 14.41 -16.05
C ALA A 222 -24.43 15.69 -16.88
N GLN A 223 -23.74 15.61 -18.02
CA GLN A 223 -23.78 16.60 -19.06
C GLN A 223 -25.26 16.65 -19.47
N PRO A 224 -25.90 17.82 -19.46
CA PRO A 224 -27.28 17.92 -19.89
C PRO A 224 -27.35 17.34 -21.29
N THR A 225 -28.20 16.33 -21.47
CA THR A 225 -28.50 15.70 -22.75
C THR A 225 -28.83 16.79 -23.74
N ALA A 226 -27.92 17.05 -24.68
CA ALA A 226 -28.22 17.83 -25.85
C ALA A 226 -29.32 17.09 -26.62
N VAL A 227 -30.50 17.68 -26.67
CA VAL A 227 -31.63 17.24 -27.47
C VAL A 227 -31.19 17.23 -28.94
N PRO A 228 -31.39 16.15 -29.72
CA PRO A 228 -31.07 16.16 -31.13
C PRO A 228 -32.03 17.10 -31.86
N ALA A 229 -31.46 18.04 -32.61
CA ALA A 229 -32.17 18.90 -33.55
C ALA A 229 -32.84 18.04 -34.63
N ALA A 230 -34.17 17.99 -34.63
CA ALA A 230 -34.98 17.54 -35.75
C ALA A 230 -35.55 18.76 -36.48
N VAL A 231 -35.40 18.72 -37.81
CA VAL A 231 -35.71 19.74 -38.80
C VAL A 231 -37.22 20.01 -38.89
N GLN A 232 -37.61 21.29 -39.05
CA GLN A 232 -39.00 21.75 -39.26
C GLN A 232 -39.55 21.33 -40.64
N PRO A 233 -40.89 21.38 -40.86
CA PRO A 233 -41.42 22.55 -41.59
C PRO A 233 -42.77 23.11 -41.10
N VAL A 234 -42.81 24.45 -41.05
CA VAL A 234 -43.86 25.45 -41.36
C VAL A 234 -45.35 25.10 -41.12
N THR A 235 -46.04 25.88 -40.26
CA THR A 235 -47.32 26.55 -40.58
C THR A 235 -47.53 27.79 -39.69
N GLU A 236 -47.99 28.83 -40.36
CA GLU A 236 -48.25 30.22 -40.02
C GLU A 236 -49.39 30.46 -38.99
N LYS A 237 -49.17 31.36 -38.01
CA LYS A 237 -50.01 32.55 -37.67
C LYS A 237 -49.61 33.20 -36.33
N GLN A 238 -49.31 34.50 -36.40
CA GLN A 238 -49.24 35.49 -35.29
C GLN A 238 -50.70 36.00 -35.02
N PRO A 239 -51.12 36.50 -33.82
CA PRO A 239 -50.41 37.49 -32.99
C PRO A 239 -50.43 37.42 -31.44
N VAL A 240 -49.39 38.09 -30.89
CA VAL A 240 -49.12 38.69 -29.54
C VAL A 240 -50.33 39.04 -28.64
N PRO A 241 -50.22 39.14 -27.27
CA PRO A 241 -49.16 39.91 -26.58
C PRO A 241 -48.67 39.51 -25.15
N ALA A 242 -47.42 39.94 -24.88
CA ALA A 242 -46.85 40.58 -23.67
C ALA A 242 -46.88 39.93 -22.25
N THR A 243 -45.85 40.34 -21.48
CA THR A 243 -45.57 40.19 -20.02
C THR A 243 -44.96 38.84 -19.60
N SER A 244 -43.82 38.71 -18.91
CA SER A 244 -43.06 39.65 -18.06
C SER A 244 -41.61 39.17 -17.91
N SER A 245 -40.66 40.09 -18.01
CA SER A 245 -39.31 39.98 -17.48
C SER A 245 -39.32 40.32 -15.98
N THR A 246 -38.83 39.42 -15.12
CA THR A 246 -38.33 39.79 -13.78
C THR A 246 -37.08 38.99 -13.42
N THR A 247 -35.98 39.73 -13.35
CA THR A 247 -34.69 39.44 -12.73
C THR A 247 -34.80 39.62 -11.21
N ALA A 248 -34.34 38.67 -10.37
CA ALA A 248 -33.84 38.93 -9.00
C ALA A 248 -33.25 37.65 -8.31
N PRO A 249 -32.32 37.80 -7.34
CA PRO A 249 -31.29 36.82 -6.98
C PRO A 249 -31.60 36.04 -5.68
N VAL A 250 -31.21 34.76 -5.59
CA VAL A 250 -31.41 33.95 -4.37
C VAL A 250 -30.18 33.09 -4.05
N THR A 251 -29.05 33.72 -3.66
CA THR A 251 -27.88 32.96 -3.18
C THR A 251 -27.06 33.71 -2.14
N LYS A 252 -27.70 34.16 -1.05
CA LYS A 252 -26.97 34.65 0.16
C LYS A 252 -27.49 34.06 1.47
N SER A 253 -28.75 33.60 1.51
CA SER A 253 -29.36 33.05 2.72
C SER A 253 -28.87 31.64 3.11
N SER A 254 -28.47 30.81 2.15
CA SER A 254 -28.02 29.43 2.44
C SER A 254 -26.61 29.33 3.00
N GLU A 255 -25.76 30.34 2.74
CA GLU A 255 -24.36 30.34 3.16
C GLU A 255 -24.22 30.82 4.60
N ALA A 256 -24.96 31.87 4.98
CA ALA A 256 -25.06 32.32 6.36
C ALA A 256 -25.55 31.21 7.31
N GLN A 257 -26.52 30.41 6.85
CA GLN A 257 -27.05 29.27 7.63
C GLN A 257 -26.00 28.16 7.81
N ARG A 258 -25.25 27.82 6.76
CA ARG A 258 -24.16 26.83 6.84
C ARG A 258 -23.02 27.29 7.74
N VAL A 259 -22.72 28.58 7.72
CA VAL A 259 -21.70 29.19 8.59
C VAL A 259 -22.15 29.15 10.06
N SER A 260 -23.42 29.47 10.37
CA SER A 260 -23.94 29.39 11.74
C SER A 260 -23.97 27.96 12.28
N ASP A 261 -24.35 26.99 11.45
CA ASP A 261 -24.40 25.57 11.85
C ASP A 261 -22.99 25.08 12.22
N ARG A 262 -22.00 25.45 11.40
CA ARG A 262 -20.59 25.08 11.63
C ARG A 262 -20.01 25.73 12.89
N LEU A 263 -20.34 26.99 13.17
CA LEU A 263 -19.94 27.67 14.40
C LEU A 263 -20.54 27.01 15.65
N THR A 264 -21.78 26.53 15.55
CA THR A 264 -22.48 25.85 16.65
C THR A 264 -21.85 24.50 16.96
N THR A 265 -21.53 23.70 15.93
CA THR A 265 -20.84 22.40 16.11
C THR A 265 -19.48 22.55 16.80
N ILE A 266 -18.68 23.55 16.40
CA ILE A 266 -17.34 23.76 16.99
C ILE A 266 -17.43 24.18 18.46
N LYS A 267 -18.46 24.95 18.83
CA LYS A 267 -18.73 25.30 20.23
C LYS A 267 -19.08 24.06 21.06
N GLU A 268 -19.96 23.18 20.56
CA GLU A 268 -20.31 21.93 21.26
C GLU A 268 -19.10 21.00 21.47
N LEU A 269 -18.19 20.93 20.49
CA LEU A 269 -16.98 20.12 20.60
C LEU A 269 -16.03 20.66 21.68
N GLN A 270 -15.96 21.98 21.83
CA GLN A 270 -15.17 22.62 22.89
C GLN A 270 -15.80 22.39 24.27
N GLU A 271 -17.12 22.50 24.39
CA GLU A 271 -17.86 22.22 25.63
C GLU A 271 -17.74 20.75 26.07
N LYS A 272 -17.65 19.82 25.11
CA LYS A 272 -17.41 18.38 25.38
C LYS A 272 -15.94 18.03 25.66
N GLY A 273 -15.04 19.01 25.63
CA GLY A 273 -13.60 18.80 25.84
C GLY A 273 -12.92 17.98 24.74
N LEU A 274 -13.55 17.86 23.57
CA LEU A 274 -13.02 17.10 22.42
C LEU A 274 -12.03 17.92 21.58
N ILE A 275 -12.00 19.24 21.77
CA ILE A 275 -11.01 20.16 21.20
C ILE A 275 -10.51 21.12 22.27
N THR A 276 -9.28 21.59 22.11
CA THR A 276 -8.68 22.57 23.03
C THR A 276 -9.21 23.98 22.77
N ILE A 277 -9.04 24.88 23.76
CA ILE A 277 -9.45 26.29 23.66
C ILE A 277 -8.70 27.00 22.52
N GLU A 278 -7.45 26.62 22.25
CA GLU A 278 -6.63 27.19 21.18
C GLU A 278 -7.15 26.78 19.80
N GLU A 279 -7.45 25.49 19.60
CA GLU A 279 -8.03 24.97 18.36
C GLU A 279 -9.41 25.57 18.05
N TYR A 280 -10.25 25.78 19.08
CA TYR A 280 -11.53 26.47 18.93
C TYR A 280 -11.36 27.90 18.39
N ARG A 281 -10.37 28.64 18.90
CA ARG A 281 -10.11 30.02 18.49
C ARG A 281 -9.62 30.12 17.06
N ASP A 282 -8.75 29.21 16.63
CA ASP A 282 -8.23 29.17 15.27
C ASP A 282 -9.32 28.84 14.26
N LYS A 283 -10.16 27.85 14.56
CA LYS A 283 -11.26 27.44 13.69
C LYS A 283 -12.36 28.49 13.59
N ARG A 284 -12.66 29.20 14.68
CA ARG A 284 -13.60 30.32 14.65
C ARG A 284 -13.10 31.46 13.77
N ARG A 285 -11.79 31.77 13.79
CA ARG A 285 -11.20 32.79 12.90
C ARG A 285 -11.23 32.37 11.44
N GLU A 286 -10.91 31.12 11.14
CA GLU A 286 -10.94 30.58 9.77
C GLU A 286 -12.34 30.70 9.14
N ILE A 287 -13.39 30.40 9.91
CA ILE A 287 -14.78 30.49 9.42
C ILE A 287 -15.23 31.94 9.24
N LEU A 288 -14.85 32.84 10.13
CA LEU A 288 -15.21 34.26 10.03
C LEU A 288 -14.45 34.99 8.91
N ASN A 289 -13.24 34.55 8.59
CA ASN A 289 -12.45 35.10 7.48
C ASN A 289 -12.87 34.55 6.11
N GLY A 290 -13.66 33.48 6.07
CA GLY A 290 -14.20 32.88 4.85
C GLY A 290 -15.55 33.45 4.40
N LEU A 291 -15.98 34.56 5.00
CA LEU A 291 -17.24 35.30 4.73
C LEU A 291 -17.04 36.44 3.73
#